data_AF-A0A542AY53-F1
#
_entry.id   AF-A0A542AY53-F1
#
_cell.length_a   1.000
_cell.length_b   1.000
_cell.length_c   1.000
_cell.angle_alpha   90.00
_cell.angle_beta   90.00
_cell.angle_gamma   90.00
#
_symmetry.space_group_name_H-M   'P 1'
#
loop_
_entity.id
_entity.type
_entity.pdbx_description
1 polymer ?
#
loop_
_entity_poly.entity_id
_entity_poly.type
_entity_poly.pdbx_seq_one_letter_code
_entity_poly.pdbx_strand_id
1 'polypeptide(L)'
;MIDNKPLEEQAENYIKSQLLKFNFNVLKPTYDQYGSDLILLENKGAKKTRFLNVQSKGRTLKNESTNVRIPKDYVNDNFVLFIYLITEKTKEENLFLFLKNDIDDWTLNSKNEYTLSISIQGIKNEYFIEKVFDSKQAEKLEKKLQQVEIKDYTTLLIDGVFLRNALIKTQNVYSEIWPDKEFIKPDLKTIVEQILIKYDRFKTDKKIVNCYVIESSYHPLKELVSFDCQTSFISKHNNQVNIFKNETDSFVSFEIVDQLERLINNDNIILVADDIIYESVLKGYKEMGVEIIMVLFGKQGRNMFVDFRWGDIIYPLGISIGLEHHEL
;
A
#
# COMPACT_ATOMS: atom_id res chain seq x y z
N MET A 1 -19.77 -27.90 -17.38
CA MET A 1 -19.20 -26.57 -17.06
C MET A 1 -18.24 -26.27 -18.19
N ILE A 2 -18.57 -25.33 -19.09
CA ILE A 2 -17.69 -25.02 -20.22
C ILE A 2 -16.45 -24.32 -19.65
N ASP A 3 -15.26 -24.78 -20.03
CA ASP A 3 -14.01 -24.15 -19.62
C ASP A 3 -13.93 -22.75 -20.24
N ASN A 4 -14.08 -21.71 -19.42
CA ASN A 4 -14.01 -20.32 -19.86
C ASN A 4 -12.56 -19.83 -20.01
N LYS A 5 -11.55 -20.63 -19.62
CA LYS A 5 -10.14 -20.24 -19.66
C LYS A 5 -9.67 -19.73 -21.03
N PRO A 6 -10.01 -20.37 -22.17
CA PRO A 6 -9.58 -19.86 -23.48
C PRO A 6 -10.11 -18.46 -23.77
N LEU A 7 -11.34 -18.16 -23.36
CA LEU A 7 -11.95 -16.84 -23.58
C LEU A 7 -11.37 -15.77 -22.66
N GLU A 8 -11.08 -16.12 -21.40
CA GLU A 8 -10.44 -15.19 -20.47
C GLU A 8 -9.01 -14.86 -20.90
N GLU A 9 -8.25 -15.85 -21.40
CA GLU A 9 -6.90 -15.63 -21.96
C GLU A 9 -6.95 -14.79 -23.25
N GLN A 10 -7.93 -15.05 -24.13
CA GLN A 10 -8.17 -14.21 -25.32
C GLN A 10 -8.49 -12.77 -24.93
N ALA A 11 -9.37 -12.57 -23.94
CA ALA A 11 -9.73 -11.25 -23.43
C ALA A 11 -8.52 -10.49 -22.91
N GLU A 12 -7.71 -11.11 -22.04
CA GLU A 12 -6.52 -10.50 -21.46
C GLU A 12 -5.51 -10.08 -22.54
N ASN A 13 -5.23 -10.97 -23.49
CA ASN A 13 -4.32 -10.69 -24.61
C ASN A 13 -4.84 -9.55 -25.50
N TYR A 14 -6.16 -9.52 -25.77
CA TYR A 14 -6.78 -8.46 -26.54
C TYR A 14 -6.68 -7.12 -25.82
N ILE A 15 -7.03 -7.07 -24.53
CA ILE A 15 -6.93 -5.87 -23.68
C ILE A 15 -5.49 -5.34 -23.68
N LYS A 16 -4.51 -6.22 -23.45
CA LYS A 16 -3.09 -5.86 -23.47
C LYS A 16 -2.68 -5.25 -24.80
N SER A 17 -3.10 -5.84 -25.93
CA SER A 17 -2.83 -5.30 -27.27
C SER A 17 -3.42 -3.89 -27.46
N GLN A 18 -4.67 -3.68 -27.04
CA GLN A 18 -5.32 -2.37 -27.15
C GLN A 18 -4.64 -1.32 -26.26
N LEU A 19 -4.28 -1.66 -25.02
CA LEU A 19 -3.57 -0.76 -24.11
C LEU A 19 -2.18 -0.37 -24.67
N LEU A 20 -1.44 -1.33 -25.23
CA LEU A 20 -0.14 -1.06 -25.86
C LEU A 20 -0.25 -0.13 -27.07
N LYS A 21 -1.34 -0.24 -27.86
CA LYS A 21 -1.60 0.67 -28.99
C LYS A 21 -1.71 2.14 -28.55
N PHE A 22 -2.17 2.39 -27.34
CA PHE A 22 -2.24 3.72 -26.72
C PHE A 22 -1.03 4.04 -25.82
N ASN A 23 0.08 3.30 -25.97
CA ASN A 23 1.33 3.50 -25.24
C ASN A 23 1.27 3.29 -23.71
N PHE A 24 0.26 2.58 -23.20
CA PHE A 24 0.24 2.22 -21.79
C PHE A 24 1.32 1.18 -21.44
N ASN A 25 1.95 1.34 -20.29
CA ASN A 25 2.86 0.33 -19.75
C ASN A 25 2.06 -0.73 -19.00
N VAL A 26 1.95 -1.92 -19.59
CA VAL A 26 1.18 -3.04 -19.02
C VAL A 26 2.11 -4.11 -18.44
N LEU A 27 1.83 -4.57 -17.22
CA LEU A 27 2.45 -5.74 -16.58
C LEU A 27 1.39 -6.79 -16.25
N LYS A 28 1.80 -8.07 -16.22
CA LYS A 28 1.01 -9.17 -15.69
C LYS A 28 1.57 -9.54 -14.31
N PRO A 29 0.76 -9.52 -13.23
CA PRO A 29 1.22 -9.96 -11.92
C PRO A 29 1.52 -11.45 -11.92
N THR A 30 2.45 -11.88 -11.05
CA THR A 30 2.81 -13.30 -10.90
C THR A 30 1.80 -14.11 -10.07
N TYR A 31 0.83 -13.45 -9.42
CA TYR A 31 -0.20 -14.08 -8.59
C TYR A 31 -1.56 -13.36 -8.75
N ASP A 32 -2.64 -14.12 -8.94
CA ASP A 32 -4.03 -13.63 -8.97
C ASP A 32 -4.54 -13.43 -7.53
N GLN A 33 -4.29 -12.26 -6.95
CA GLN A 33 -4.93 -11.81 -5.71
C GLN A 33 -5.67 -10.49 -5.96
N TYR A 34 -6.87 -10.36 -5.41
CA TYR A 34 -7.78 -9.19 -5.56
C TYR A 34 -8.32 -8.92 -6.98
N GLY A 35 -8.36 -9.93 -7.85
CA GLY A 35 -8.97 -9.81 -9.17
C GLY A 35 -8.22 -8.89 -10.14
N SER A 36 -6.91 -8.70 -9.95
CA SER A 36 -6.11 -7.94 -10.92
C SER A 36 -5.43 -8.89 -11.90
N ASP A 37 -5.84 -8.89 -13.17
CA ASP A 37 -5.22 -9.70 -14.22
C ASP A 37 -4.06 -8.95 -14.91
N LEU A 38 -4.12 -7.61 -14.91
CA LEU A 38 -3.11 -6.72 -15.48
C LEU A 38 -2.87 -5.51 -14.56
N ILE A 39 -1.71 -4.87 -14.69
CA ILE A 39 -1.35 -3.63 -13.99
C ILE A 39 -0.91 -2.59 -15.03
N LEU A 40 -1.47 -1.39 -14.94
CA LEU A 40 -1.02 -0.24 -15.72
C LEU A 40 -0.04 0.59 -14.91
N LEU A 41 1.05 1.03 -15.52
CA LEU A 41 2.06 1.89 -14.90
C LEU A 41 2.22 3.20 -15.66
N GLU A 42 2.47 4.29 -14.95
CA GLU A 42 2.81 5.56 -15.58
C GLU A 42 4.26 5.55 -16.09
N ASN A 43 5.24 5.11 -15.28
CA ASN A 43 6.66 5.14 -15.68
C ASN A 43 7.46 3.94 -15.13
N LYS A 44 7.94 3.08 -16.04
CA LYS A 44 8.73 1.88 -15.72
C LYS A 44 10.11 2.17 -15.10
N GLY A 45 10.65 3.38 -15.27
CA GLY A 45 11.98 3.77 -14.79
C GLY A 45 11.98 4.60 -13.50
N ALA A 46 10.80 5.02 -13.03
CA ALA A 46 10.70 5.88 -11.85
C ALA A 46 10.73 5.05 -10.56
N LYS A 47 11.38 5.57 -9.52
CA LYS A 47 11.42 4.94 -8.18
C LYS A 47 10.04 4.89 -7.50
N LYS A 48 9.09 5.71 -7.98
CA LYS A 48 7.68 5.75 -7.60
C LYS A 48 6.89 5.80 -8.90
N THR A 49 5.92 4.92 -9.09
CA THR A 49 5.05 4.91 -10.28
C THR A 49 3.60 4.82 -9.83
N ARG A 50 2.74 5.63 -10.44
CA ARG A 50 1.30 5.46 -10.33
C ARG A 50 0.92 4.14 -10.99
N PHE A 51 -0.10 3.48 -10.44
CA PHE A 51 -0.63 2.26 -11.02
C PHE A 51 -2.14 2.17 -10.94
N LEU A 52 -2.71 1.42 -11.87
CA LEU A 52 -4.11 1.00 -11.87
C LEU A 52 -4.17 -0.53 -11.93
N ASN A 53 -5.05 -1.11 -11.13
CA ASN A 53 -5.33 -2.54 -11.12
C ASN A 53 -6.40 -2.83 -12.16
N VAL A 54 -6.09 -3.69 -13.14
CA VAL A 54 -6.98 -3.99 -14.25
C VAL A 54 -7.50 -5.42 -14.11
N GLN A 55 -8.81 -5.57 -14.02
CA GLN A 55 -9.51 -6.84 -14.19
C GLN A 55 -9.98 -6.98 -15.65
N SER A 56 -9.74 -8.14 -16.24
CA SER A 56 -10.29 -8.64 -17.49
C SER A 56 -11.49 -9.56 -17.20
N LYS A 57 -12.56 -9.41 -17.99
CA LYS A 57 -13.66 -10.37 -18.05
C LYS A 57 -14.07 -10.62 -19.50
N GLY A 58 -13.86 -11.84 -19.98
CA GLY A 58 -14.29 -12.30 -21.30
C GLY A 58 -15.71 -12.88 -21.30
N ARG A 59 -16.59 -12.45 -22.19
CA ARG A 59 -17.98 -12.98 -22.30
C ARG A 59 -18.37 -13.27 -23.75
N THR A 60 -19.09 -14.37 -23.96
CA THR A 60 -19.76 -14.66 -25.24
C THR A 60 -21.24 -14.33 -25.13
N LEU A 61 -21.74 -13.52 -26.06
CA LEU A 61 -23.15 -13.18 -26.16
C LEU A 61 -23.84 -14.08 -27.18
N LYS A 62 -24.64 -15.03 -26.68
CA LYS A 62 -25.27 -16.08 -27.51
C LYS A 62 -26.61 -15.64 -28.10
N ASN A 63 -27.65 -15.50 -27.27
CA ASN A 63 -29.02 -15.23 -27.75
C ASN A 63 -29.85 -14.22 -26.94
N GLU A 64 -29.59 -13.98 -25.65
CA GLU A 64 -30.41 -13.05 -24.84
C GLU A 64 -29.54 -12.08 -24.04
N SER A 65 -28.86 -12.59 -23.01
CA SER A 65 -28.01 -11.79 -22.13
C SER A 65 -26.91 -12.62 -21.49
N THR A 66 -25.92 -11.93 -20.94
CA THR A 66 -24.87 -12.47 -20.07
C THR A 66 -24.66 -11.53 -18.90
N ASN A 67 -23.97 -11.99 -17.86
CA ASN A 67 -23.70 -11.17 -16.69
C ASN A 67 -22.19 -11.10 -16.39
N VAL A 68 -21.77 -9.94 -15.93
CA VAL A 68 -20.48 -9.73 -15.28
C VAL A 68 -20.74 -9.45 -13.81
N ARG A 69 -19.94 -10.09 -12.94
CA ARG A 69 -20.02 -9.95 -11.49
C ARG A 69 -18.64 -9.63 -10.96
N ILE A 70 -18.56 -8.63 -10.08
CA ILE A 70 -17.32 -8.17 -9.46
C ILE A 70 -17.55 -8.09 -7.95
N PRO A 71 -16.76 -8.79 -7.11
CA PRO A 71 -16.83 -8.62 -5.66
C PRO A 71 -16.63 -7.16 -5.25
N LYS A 72 -17.47 -6.67 -4.34
CA LYS A 72 -17.40 -5.27 -3.87
C LYS A 72 -16.00 -4.91 -3.35
N ASP A 73 -15.38 -5.83 -2.63
CA ASP A 73 -14.07 -5.62 -1.99
C ASP A 73 -12.92 -5.45 -3.01
N TYR A 74 -13.14 -5.78 -4.29
CA TYR A 74 -12.14 -5.57 -5.35
C TYR A 74 -12.19 -4.14 -5.90
N VAL A 75 -13.32 -3.44 -5.76
CA VAL A 75 -13.58 -2.15 -6.39
C VAL A 75 -13.06 -1.01 -5.50
N ASN A 76 -11.78 -0.70 -5.63
CA ASN A 76 -11.13 0.47 -5.03
C ASN A 76 -10.88 1.59 -6.05
N ASP A 77 -10.31 2.72 -5.62
CA ASP A 77 -10.10 3.89 -6.48
C ASP A 77 -9.14 3.64 -7.65
N ASN A 78 -8.28 2.64 -7.55
CA ASN A 78 -7.34 2.23 -8.59
C ASN A 78 -7.88 1.08 -9.46
N PHE A 79 -9.09 0.59 -9.17
CA PHE A 79 -9.71 -0.51 -9.89
C PHE A 79 -10.26 -0.06 -11.25
N VAL A 80 -9.94 -0.85 -12.26
CA VAL A 80 -10.39 -0.69 -13.64
C VAL A 80 -10.87 -2.04 -14.14
N LEU A 81 -12.06 -2.07 -14.75
CA LEU A 81 -12.61 -3.26 -15.36
C LEU A 81 -12.66 -3.09 -16.87
N PHE A 82 -12.11 -4.07 -17.57
CA PHE A 82 -12.37 -4.29 -18.99
C PHE A 82 -13.31 -5.48 -19.18
N ILE A 83 -14.37 -5.27 -19.97
CA ILE A 83 -15.25 -6.35 -20.42
C ILE A 83 -15.01 -6.54 -21.91
N TYR A 84 -14.46 -7.70 -22.27
CA TYR A 84 -14.31 -8.13 -23.65
C TYR A 84 -15.48 -9.04 -24.02
N LEU A 85 -16.22 -8.66 -25.05
CA LEU A 85 -17.47 -9.30 -25.45
C LEU A 85 -17.39 -9.76 -26.90
N ILE A 86 -17.66 -11.04 -27.15
CA ILE A 86 -17.79 -11.59 -28.51
C ILE A 86 -19.25 -11.97 -28.74
N THR A 87 -19.84 -11.49 -29.83
CA THR A 87 -21.16 -11.97 -30.27
C THR A 87 -21.02 -13.32 -31.00
N GLU A 88 -21.78 -14.34 -30.58
CA GLU A 88 -21.58 -15.70 -31.12
C GLU A 88 -21.92 -15.80 -32.62
N LYS A 89 -22.95 -15.06 -33.07
CA LYS A 89 -23.45 -15.07 -34.46
C LYS A 89 -22.60 -14.24 -35.42
N THR A 90 -22.27 -12.99 -35.07
CA THR A 90 -21.55 -12.07 -35.95
C THR A 90 -20.04 -12.12 -35.77
N LYS A 91 -19.54 -12.72 -34.68
CA LYS A 91 -18.13 -12.69 -34.26
C LYS A 91 -17.60 -11.27 -34.08
N GLU A 92 -18.49 -10.31 -33.84
CA GLU A 92 -18.11 -8.94 -33.51
C GLU A 92 -17.54 -8.92 -32.11
N GLU A 93 -16.36 -8.31 -31.99
CA GLU A 93 -15.66 -8.11 -30.74
C GLU A 93 -15.89 -6.69 -30.26
N ASN A 94 -16.26 -6.55 -29.00
CA ASN A 94 -16.42 -5.25 -28.34
C ASN A 94 -15.59 -5.24 -27.06
N LEU A 95 -14.94 -4.12 -26.80
CA LEU A 95 -14.18 -3.91 -25.58
C LEU A 95 -14.74 -2.70 -24.84
N PHE A 96 -15.14 -2.88 -23.60
CA PHE A 96 -15.73 -1.83 -22.77
C PHE A 96 -14.85 -1.56 -21.55
N LEU A 97 -14.69 -0.28 -21.20
CA LEU A 97 -13.96 0.20 -20.03
C LEU A 97 -14.93 0.72 -18.98
N PHE A 98 -14.79 0.24 -17.74
CA PHE A 98 -15.53 0.72 -16.58
C PHE A 98 -14.55 1.12 -15.48
N LEU A 99 -14.72 2.33 -14.94
CA LEU A 99 -14.03 2.80 -13.76
C LEU A 99 -14.91 2.57 -12.53
N LYS A 100 -14.33 2.69 -11.33
CA LYS A 100 -15.06 2.58 -10.05
C LYS A 100 -16.44 3.25 -10.04
N ASN A 101 -16.52 4.54 -10.41
CA ASN A 101 -17.79 5.27 -10.40
C ASN A 101 -18.83 4.65 -11.33
N ASP A 102 -18.41 4.06 -12.46
CA ASP A 102 -19.32 3.38 -13.37
C ASP A 102 -19.86 2.06 -12.78
N ILE A 103 -19.07 1.41 -11.92
CA ILE A 103 -19.39 0.11 -11.28
C ILE A 103 -20.21 0.30 -10.01
N ASP A 104 -19.96 1.37 -9.26
CA ASP A 104 -20.70 1.69 -8.04
C ASP A 104 -22.20 1.89 -8.30
N ASP A 105 -22.57 2.26 -9.54
CA ASP A 105 -23.95 2.39 -10.00
C ASP A 105 -24.63 1.04 -10.31
N TRP A 106 -23.90 -0.08 -10.25
CA TRP A 106 -24.46 -1.41 -10.55
C TRP A 106 -25.21 -2.00 -9.36
N THR A 107 -26.11 -2.94 -9.65
CA THR A 107 -26.86 -3.62 -8.59
C THR A 107 -25.97 -4.58 -7.81
N LEU A 108 -25.94 -4.44 -6.49
CA LEU A 108 -25.34 -5.42 -5.58
C LEU A 108 -26.25 -6.62 -5.41
N ASN A 109 -25.68 -7.82 -5.55
CA ASN A 109 -26.38 -9.07 -5.28
C ASN A 109 -26.23 -9.53 -3.82
N SER A 110 -26.90 -10.62 -3.44
CA SER A 110 -26.85 -11.17 -2.07
C SER A 110 -25.49 -11.69 -1.61
N LYS A 111 -24.50 -11.76 -2.52
CA LYS A 111 -23.11 -12.15 -2.24
C LYS A 111 -22.16 -10.96 -2.18
N ASN A 112 -22.68 -9.72 -2.09
CA ASN A 112 -21.89 -8.49 -2.16
C ASN A 112 -21.06 -8.36 -3.44
N GLU A 113 -21.61 -8.75 -4.59
CA GLU A 113 -20.99 -8.53 -5.89
C GLU A 113 -21.81 -7.54 -6.72
N TYR A 114 -21.15 -6.55 -7.30
CA TYR A 114 -21.71 -5.68 -8.33
C TYR A 114 -22.03 -6.52 -9.56
N THR A 115 -23.24 -6.40 -10.09
CA THR A 115 -23.72 -7.19 -11.22
C THR A 115 -24.18 -6.30 -12.38
N LEU A 116 -23.58 -6.50 -13.55
CA LEU A 116 -24.01 -5.89 -14.82
C LEU A 116 -24.60 -6.96 -15.72
N SER A 117 -25.84 -6.74 -16.16
CA SER A 117 -26.48 -7.54 -17.22
C SER A 117 -26.21 -6.91 -18.59
N ILE A 118 -25.81 -7.73 -19.55
CA ILE A 118 -25.40 -7.32 -20.89
C ILE A 118 -26.26 -8.08 -21.91
N SER A 119 -27.02 -7.37 -22.74
CA SER A 119 -27.87 -7.95 -23.80
C SER A 119 -27.51 -7.40 -25.18
N ILE A 120 -27.97 -8.06 -26.25
CA ILE A 120 -27.67 -7.67 -27.64
C ILE A 120 -28.20 -6.26 -27.96
N GLN A 121 -29.39 -5.92 -27.47
CA GLN A 121 -29.93 -4.57 -27.58
C GLN A 121 -29.24 -3.62 -26.61
N GLY A 122 -28.90 -4.08 -25.40
CA GLY A 122 -28.26 -3.25 -24.37
C GLY A 122 -26.92 -2.67 -24.80
N ILE A 123 -26.09 -3.45 -25.51
CA ILE A 123 -24.79 -2.96 -26.01
C ILE A 123 -24.90 -1.84 -27.06
N LYS A 124 -26.10 -1.63 -27.63
CA LYS A 124 -26.38 -0.54 -28.59
C LYS A 124 -26.93 0.71 -27.91
N ASN A 125 -27.16 0.68 -26.61
CA ASN A 125 -27.63 1.83 -25.87
C ASN A 125 -26.47 2.78 -25.54
N GLU A 126 -26.79 4.05 -25.32
CA GLU A 126 -25.83 5.12 -25.01
C GLU A 126 -24.88 4.74 -23.86
N TYR A 127 -25.41 4.10 -22.81
CA TYR A 127 -24.61 3.61 -21.68
C TYR A 127 -23.43 2.73 -22.10
N PHE A 128 -23.59 1.78 -23.03
CA PHE A 128 -22.48 0.92 -23.48
C PHE A 128 -21.63 1.58 -24.56
N ILE A 129 -22.25 2.35 -25.44
CA ILE A 129 -21.54 3.10 -26.50
C ILE A 129 -20.50 4.03 -25.86
N GLU A 130 -20.86 4.72 -24.78
CA GLU A 130 -19.93 5.59 -24.06
C GLU A 130 -18.76 4.86 -23.41
N LYS A 131 -18.86 3.54 -23.19
CA LYS A 131 -17.81 2.73 -22.54
C LYS A 131 -16.92 2.01 -23.53
N VAL A 132 -17.21 2.05 -24.82
CA VAL A 132 -16.37 1.43 -25.86
C VAL A 132 -14.95 1.98 -25.74
N PHE A 133 -13.97 1.08 -25.62
CA PHE A 133 -12.58 1.47 -25.45
C PHE A 133 -12.00 2.00 -26.78
N ASP A 134 -12.00 3.32 -26.89
CA ASP A 134 -11.47 4.10 -27.99
C ASP A 134 -10.44 5.14 -27.50
N SER A 135 -10.06 6.10 -28.35
CA SER A 135 -9.13 7.17 -27.95
C SER A 135 -9.68 8.02 -26.79
N LYS A 136 -10.98 8.27 -26.73
CA LYS A 136 -11.61 9.07 -25.66
C LYS A 136 -11.53 8.32 -24.33
N GLN A 137 -11.80 7.01 -24.32
CA GLN A 137 -11.64 6.18 -23.13
C GLN A 137 -10.17 6.00 -22.73
N ALA A 138 -9.25 5.89 -23.70
CA ALA A 138 -7.82 5.86 -23.43
C ALA A 138 -7.35 7.16 -22.73
N GLU A 139 -7.78 8.33 -23.20
CA GLU A 139 -7.49 9.61 -22.52
C GLU A 139 -8.09 9.68 -21.12
N LYS A 140 -9.31 9.16 -20.92
CA LYS A 140 -9.95 9.09 -19.60
C LYS A 140 -9.14 8.21 -18.65
N LEU A 141 -8.66 7.07 -19.14
CA LEU A 141 -7.82 6.13 -18.40
C LEU A 141 -6.44 6.72 -18.07
N GLU A 142 -5.85 7.46 -19.01
CA GLU A 142 -4.58 8.17 -18.78
C GLU A 142 -4.75 9.26 -17.72
N LYS A 143 -5.79 10.09 -17.81
CA LYS A 143 -6.12 11.09 -16.77
C LYS A 143 -6.32 10.42 -15.42
N LYS A 144 -7.03 9.29 -15.38
CA LYS A 144 -7.24 8.53 -14.15
C LYS A 144 -5.89 8.05 -13.58
N LEU A 145 -5.01 7.50 -14.42
CA LEU A 145 -3.67 7.06 -14.04
C LEU A 145 -2.83 8.24 -13.51
N GLN A 146 -2.91 9.42 -14.12
CA GLN A 146 -2.21 10.64 -13.69
C GLN A 146 -2.79 11.27 -12.41
N GLN A 147 -4.06 11.01 -12.11
CA GLN A 147 -4.73 11.49 -10.90
C GLN A 147 -4.52 10.59 -9.68
N VAL A 148 -3.98 9.38 -9.86
CA VAL A 148 -3.60 8.53 -8.73
C VAL A 148 -2.58 9.30 -7.89
N GLU A 149 -2.91 9.52 -6.61
CA GLU A 149 -2.03 10.26 -5.72
C GLU A 149 -0.66 9.57 -5.62
N ILE A 150 0.38 10.37 -5.81
CA ILE A 150 1.74 9.96 -5.45
C ILE A 150 1.87 10.31 -3.98
N LYS A 151 2.32 9.33 -3.18
CA LYS A 151 2.52 9.52 -1.75
C LYS A 151 3.52 10.64 -1.48
N ASP A 152 3.00 11.81 -1.15
CA ASP A 152 3.69 13.09 -1.02
C ASP A 152 4.39 13.28 0.32
N TYR A 153 3.95 12.53 1.33
CA TYR A 153 4.45 12.57 2.69
C TYR A 153 5.09 11.23 3.05
N THR A 154 6.00 11.28 4.02
CA THR A 154 6.45 10.07 4.72
C THR A 154 5.83 10.12 6.11
N THR A 155 5.17 9.04 6.51
CA THR A 155 4.71 8.87 7.88
C THR A 155 5.54 7.79 8.57
N LEU A 156 6.10 8.17 9.72
CA LEU A 156 6.76 7.28 10.66
C LEU A 156 5.77 6.93 11.77
N LEU A 157 5.34 5.67 11.83
CA LEU A 157 4.48 5.15 12.90
C LEU A 157 5.36 4.41 13.89
N ILE A 158 5.29 4.78 15.17
CA ILE A 158 6.05 4.15 16.24
C ILE A 158 5.09 3.54 17.25
N ASP A 159 5.16 2.21 17.36
CA ASP A 159 4.61 1.46 18.49
C ASP A 159 5.48 1.73 19.72
N GLY A 160 4.93 2.47 20.68
CA GLY A 160 5.65 2.88 21.87
C GLY A 160 5.97 1.74 22.84
N VAL A 161 5.16 0.67 22.86
CA VAL A 161 5.44 -0.52 23.67
C VAL A 161 6.65 -1.26 23.09
N PHE A 162 6.67 -1.43 21.76
CA PHE A 162 7.81 -2.00 21.07
C PHE A 162 9.07 -1.16 21.27
N LEU A 163 9.00 0.16 21.07
CA LEU A 163 10.15 1.06 21.22
C LEU A 163 10.74 0.98 22.65
N ARG A 164 9.88 0.92 23.68
CA ARG A 164 10.31 0.76 25.08
C ARG A 164 11.10 -0.52 25.26
N ASN A 165 10.56 -1.64 24.78
CA ASN A 165 11.20 -2.96 24.88
C ASN A 165 12.52 -3.01 24.09
N ALA A 166 12.56 -2.37 22.92
CA ALA A 166 13.76 -2.26 22.10
C ALA A 166 14.87 -1.46 22.79
N LEU A 167 14.54 -0.37 23.49
CA LEU A 167 15.51 0.40 24.28
C LEU A 167 16.11 -0.43 25.42
N ILE A 168 15.28 -1.09 26.22
CA ILE A 168 15.74 -1.95 27.32
C ILE A 168 16.67 -3.05 26.78
N LYS A 169 16.25 -3.73 25.71
CA LYS A 169 17.05 -4.80 25.11
C LYS A 169 18.37 -4.28 24.55
N THR A 170 18.36 -3.12 23.89
CA THR A 170 19.57 -2.49 23.34
C THR A 170 20.56 -2.15 24.46
N GLN A 171 20.09 -1.55 25.56
CA GLN A 171 20.93 -1.25 26.71
C GLN A 171 21.52 -2.53 27.31
N ASN A 172 20.72 -3.59 27.50
CA ASN A 172 21.21 -4.85 28.05
C ASN A 172 22.30 -5.48 27.18
N VAL A 173 22.08 -5.55 25.86
CA VAL A 173 23.05 -6.11 24.90
C VAL A 173 24.37 -5.35 24.96
N TYR A 174 24.33 -4.01 24.91
CA TYR A 174 25.56 -3.22 24.90
C TYR A 174 26.20 -3.07 26.28
N SER A 175 25.46 -3.21 27.39
CA SER A 175 26.05 -3.34 28.73
C SER A 175 26.92 -4.58 28.86
N GLU A 176 26.54 -5.69 28.21
CA GLU A 176 27.34 -6.92 28.21
C GLU A 176 28.61 -6.78 27.37
N ILE A 177 28.53 -6.05 26.25
CA ILE A 177 29.66 -5.83 25.34
C ILE A 177 30.61 -4.75 25.89
N TRP A 178 30.06 -3.69 26.49
CA TRP A 178 30.78 -2.52 27.00
C TRP A 178 30.42 -2.22 28.47
N PRO A 179 30.89 -3.04 29.45
CA PRO A 179 30.46 -2.95 30.84
C PRO A 179 30.76 -1.63 31.55
N ASP A 180 31.83 -0.95 31.13
CA ASP A 180 32.29 0.30 31.72
C ASP A 180 31.64 1.55 31.08
N LYS A 181 30.77 1.37 30.08
CA LYS A 181 30.18 2.48 29.34
C LYS A 181 28.93 3.01 30.03
N GLU A 182 28.89 4.32 30.26
CA GLU A 182 27.70 5.00 30.73
C GLU A 182 26.76 5.33 29.56
N PHE A 183 25.56 4.75 29.57
CA PHE A 183 24.53 5.06 28.59
C PHE A 183 23.75 6.32 28.95
N ILE A 184 23.49 7.15 27.94
CA ILE A 184 22.66 8.34 28.09
C ILE A 184 21.19 7.99 27.91
N LYS A 185 20.33 8.72 28.64
CA LYS A 185 18.88 8.69 28.39
C LYS A 185 18.60 9.40 27.06
N PRO A 186 18.16 8.70 26.00
CA PRO A 186 17.97 9.30 24.68
C PRO A 186 16.77 10.25 24.68
N ASP A 187 16.84 11.30 23.86
CA ASP A 187 15.66 12.10 23.51
C ASP A 187 14.94 11.52 22.27
N LEU A 188 13.61 11.72 22.21
CA LEU A 188 12.78 11.17 21.13
C LEU A 188 13.20 11.71 19.76
N LYS A 189 13.59 12.99 19.69
CA LYS A 189 14.04 13.61 18.44
C LYS A 189 15.27 12.87 17.90
N THR A 190 16.26 12.57 18.73
CA THR A 190 17.46 11.82 18.34
C THR A 190 17.10 10.42 17.84
N ILE A 191 16.20 9.71 18.53
CA ILE A 191 15.73 8.37 18.08
C ILE A 191 15.10 8.47 16.69
N VAL A 192 14.14 9.38 16.51
CA VAL A 192 13.43 9.59 15.24
C VAL A 192 14.41 9.96 14.12
N GLU A 193 15.33 10.90 14.39
CA GLU A 193 16.38 11.30 13.46
C GLU A 193 17.24 10.11 13.01
N GLN A 194 17.70 9.26 13.93
CA GLN A 194 18.54 8.11 13.58
C GLN A 194 17.78 7.05 12.77
N ILE A 195 16.50 6.81 13.08
CA ILE A 195 15.64 5.94 12.29
C ILE A 195 15.51 6.47 10.86
N LEU A 196 15.22 7.77 10.70
CA LEU A 196 15.08 8.39 9.38
C LEU A 196 16.40 8.39 8.61
N ILE A 197 17.52 8.72 9.23
CA ILE A 197 18.85 8.67 8.58
C ILE A 197 19.14 7.28 8.01
N LYS A 198 18.77 6.22 8.73
CA LYS A 198 19.11 4.84 8.34
C LYS A 198 18.10 4.23 7.37
N TYR A 199 16.82 4.53 7.56
CA TYR A 199 15.74 3.75 6.93
C TYR A 199 14.79 4.57 6.07
N ASP A 200 14.77 5.90 6.18
CA ASP A 200 13.99 6.70 5.23
C ASP A 200 14.64 6.66 3.85
N ARG A 201 14.03 5.89 2.96
CA ARG A 201 14.43 5.78 1.55
C ARG A 201 13.46 6.49 0.63
N PHE A 202 12.40 7.09 1.18
CA PHE A 202 11.38 7.74 0.40
C PHE A 202 11.88 9.12 -0.03
N LYS A 203 11.83 9.38 -1.33
CA LYS A 203 12.05 10.72 -1.87
C LYS A 203 10.68 11.39 -1.99
N THR A 204 10.38 12.31 -1.09
CA THR A 204 9.14 13.08 -1.09
C THR A 204 9.44 14.53 -1.48
N ASP A 205 8.65 15.08 -2.40
CA ASP A 205 8.89 16.44 -2.91
C ASP A 205 8.60 17.50 -1.84
N LYS A 206 7.60 17.24 -0.98
CA LYS A 206 7.25 18.12 0.13
C LYS A 206 8.26 18.09 1.27
N LYS A 207 9.13 17.06 1.34
CA LYS A 207 10.13 16.89 2.41
C LYS A 207 9.53 17.01 3.82
N ILE A 208 8.31 16.52 3.99
CA ILE A 208 7.61 16.50 5.28
C ILE A 208 7.53 15.06 5.76
N VAL A 209 7.89 14.86 7.03
CA VAL A 209 7.74 13.60 7.76
C VAL A 209 6.78 13.81 8.92
N ASN A 210 5.68 13.07 8.96
CA ASN A 210 4.80 13.03 10.13
C ASN A 210 5.17 11.82 10.99
N CYS A 211 5.58 12.06 12.22
CA CYS A 211 5.98 11.02 13.15
C CYS A 211 4.89 10.86 14.21
N TYR A 212 4.18 9.74 14.20
CA TYR A 212 3.20 9.40 15.23
C TYR A 212 3.81 8.40 16.21
N VAL A 213 3.86 8.79 17.49
CA VAL A 213 4.25 7.92 18.59
C VAL A 213 3.00 7.59 19.37
N ILE A 214 2.59 6.32 19.34
CA ILE A 214 1.45 5.83 20.09
C ILE A 214 1.97 5.04 21.29
N GLU A 215 1.70 5.51 22.49
CA GLU A 215 2.15 4.88 23.73
C GLU A 215 0.97 4.40 24.58
N SER A 216 1.22 3.34 25.37
CA SER A 216 0.25 2.86 26.35
C SER A 216 0.34 3.70 27.62
N SER A 217 -0.81 4.10 28.17
CA SER A 217 -0.89 4.76 29.48
C SER A 217 -0.30 3.92 30.62
N TYR A 218 -0.29 2.59 30.46
CA TYR A 218 0.22 1.63 31.46
C TYR A 218 1.74 1.43 31.38
N HIS A 219 2.34 1.69 30.22
CA HIS A 219 3.77 1.47 29.96
C HIS A 219 4.39 2.68 29.25
N PRO A 220 4.44 3.85 29.91
CA PRO A 220 4.80 5.10 29.25
C PRO A 220 6.28 5.13 28.85
N LEU A 221 6.60 5.73 27.70
CA LEU A 221 7.98 5.84 27.22
C LEU A 221 8.82 6.84 28.03
N LYS A 222 8.17 7.78 28.75
CA LYS A 222 8.82 8.90 29.47
C LYS A 222 9.86 8.49 30.50
N GLU A 223 9.78 7.25 30.99
CA GLU A 223 10.77 6.69 31.91
C GLU A 223 12.13 6.50 31.22
N LEU A 224 12.13 6.04 29.96
CA LEU A 224 13.33 5.71 29.20
C LEU A 224 13.73 6.77 28.17
N VAL A 225 12.78 7.60 27.73
CA VAL A 225 13.00 8.59 26.67
C VAL A 225 12.71 9.99 27.19
N SER A 226 13.59 10.93 26.87
CA SER A 226 13.39 12.36 27.05
C SER A 226 12.45 12.89 25.96
N PHE A 227 11.42 13.63 26.37
CA PHE A 227 10.45 14.26 25.47
C PHE A 227 10.70 15.77 25.30
N ASP A 228 11.91 16.23 25.61
CA ASP A 228 12.26 17.66 25.65
C ASP A 228 12.53 18.21 24.24
N CYS A 229 11.57 18.03 23.33
CA CYS A 229 11.64 18.45 21.94
C CYS A 229 10.47 19.35 21.55
N GLN A 230 10.78 20.36 20.72
CA GLN A 230 9.76 21.05 19.94
C GLN A 230 8.95 20.02 19.15
N THR A 231 7.65 20.25 18.98
CA THR A 231 6.74 19.37 18.21
C THR A 231 7.11 19.25 16.73
N SER A 232 8.16 19.96 16.29
CA SER A 232 8.79 19.75 14.99
C SER A 232 10.29 20.06 15.03
N PHE A 233 11.03 19.49 14.08
CA PHE A 233 12.44 19.80 13.84
C PHE A 233 12.81 19.60 12.37
N ILE A 234 13.95 20.16 11.95
CA ILE A 234 14.52 19.89 10.63
C ILE A 234 15.55 18.76 10.74
N SER A 235 15.35 17.68 9.98
CA SER A 235 16.27 16.55 9.95
C SER A 235 17.56 16.85 9.18
N LYS A 236 18.57 16.00 9.30
CA LYS A 236 19.83 16.09 8.53
C LYS A 236 19.60 16.02 7.01
N HIS A 237 18.52 15.38 6.56
CA HIS A 237 18.14 15.34 5.15
C HIS A 237 17.29 16.54 4.72
N ASN A 238 17.19 17.58 5.57
CA ASN A 238 16.39 18.78 5.34
C ASN A 238 14.89 18.46 5.15
N ASN A 239 14.40 17.45 5.87
CA ASN A 239 12.97 17.20 6.01
C ASN A 239 12.43 17.94 7.22
N GLN A 240 11.25 18.54 7.11
CA GLN A 240 10.50 18.99 8.28
C GLN A 240 9.83 17.78 8.92
N VAL A 241 10.23 17.45 10.14
CA VAL A 241 9.67 16.35 10.92
C VAL A 241 8.69 16.94 11.93
N ASN A 242 7.43 16.51 11.90
CA ASN A 242 6.40 16.87 12.87
C ASN A 242 6.14 15.68 13.78
N ILE A 243 6.24 15.85 15.10
CA ILE A 243 6.01 14.79 16.08
C ILE A 243 4.62 14.94 16.69
N PHE A 244 3.82 13.89 16.54
CA PHE A 244 2.51 13.73 17.16
C PHE A 244 2.59 12.61 18.19
N LYS A 245 2.14 12.89 19.40
CA LYS A 245 2.15 11.94 20.50
C LYS A 245 0.71 11.64 20.91
N ASN A 246 0.37 10.36 20.91
CA ASN A 246 -0.92 9.86 21.33
C ASN A 246 -0.72 8.85 22.46
N GLU A 247 -1.37 9.08 23.60
CA GLU A 247 -1.43 8.12 24.70
C GLU A 247 -2.78 7.39 24.62
N THR A 248 -2.78 6.09 24.84
CA THR A 248 -3.99 5.25 24.76
C THR A 248 -4.08 4.27 25.93
N ASP A 249 -5.29 4.08 26.44
CA ASP A 249 -5.65 3.02 27.38
C ASP A 249 -5.95 1.68 26.66
N SER A 250 -6.02 1.69 25.33
CA SER A 250 -6.24 0.53 24.47
C SER A 250 -4.92 -0.20 24.12
N PHE A 251 -5.02 -1.29 23.37
CA PHE A 251 -3.86 -1.91 22.75
C PHE A 251 -3.25 -0.98 21.70
N VAL A 252 -1.99 -0.58 21.89
CA VAL A 252 -1.23 0.27 20.97
C VAL A 252 -1.24 -0.30 19.54
N SER A 253 -1.19 -1.62 19.40
CA SER A 253 -1.21 -2.29 18.10
C SER A 253 -2.49 -2.07 17.31
N PHE A 254 -3.64 -1.97 17.97
CA PHE A 254 -4.90 -1.67 17.29
C PHE A 254 -4.96 -0.21 16.82
N GLU A 255 -4.51 0.73 17.65
CA GLU A 255 -4.41 2.14 17.24
C GLU A 255 -3.46 2.33 16.05
N ILE A 256 -2.32 1.62 16.04
CA ILE A 256 -1.39 1.64 14.91
C ILE A 256 -2.03 1.06 13.65
N VAL A 257 -2.78 -0.03 13.75
CA VAL A 257 -3.53 -0.61 12.61
C VAL A 257 -4.57 0.38 12.08
N ASP A 258 -5.33 1.06 12.94
CA ASP A 258 -6.28 2.08 12.54
C ASP A 258 -5.60 3.27 11.82
N GLN A 259 -4.41 3.68 12.28
CA GLN A 259 -3.63 4.71 11.58
C GLN A 259 -3.10 4.22 10.23
N LEU A 260 -2.65 2.97 10.14
CA LEU A 260 -2.24 2.36 8.87
C LEU A 260 -3.39 2.41 7.88
N GLU A 261 -4.59 1.94 8.24
CA GLU A 261 -5.76 1.94 7.33
C GLU A 261 -6.06 3.32 6.75
N ARG A 262 -5.91 4.38 7.54
CA ARG A 262 -6.16 5.77 7.12
C ARG A 262 -5.08 6.32 6.18
N LEU A 263 -3.82 5.93 6.38
CA LEU A 263 -2.66 6.55 5.76
C LEU A 263 -2.07 5.74 4.61
N ILE A 264 -2.37 4.44 4.54
CA ILE A 264 -1.66 3.50 3.68
C ILE A 264 -1.79 3.82 2.19
N ASN A 265 -2.84 4.52 1.77
CA ASN A 265 -3.05 4.93 0.38
C ASN A 265 -2.37 6.26 0.05
N ASN A 266 -2.17 7.13 1.05
CA ASN A 266 -1.79 8.53 0.84
C ASN A 266 -0.32 8.81 1.22
N ASP A 267 0.26 8.01 2.11
CA ASP A 267 1.56 8.27 2.70
C ASP A 267 2.54 7.11 2.48
N ASN A 268 3.82 7.43 2.35
CA ASN A 268 4.88 6.43 2.44
C ASN A 268 5.04 6.05 3.91
N ILE A 269 4.98 4.76 4.24
CA ILE A 269 4.97 4.33 5.64
C ILE A 269 6.32 3.74 6.04
N ILE A 270 6.85 4.23 7.15
CA ILE A 270 7.88 3.58 7.95
C ILE A 270 7.22 3.15 9.25
N LEU A 271 7.23 1.85 9.56
CA LEU A 271 6.58 1.30 10.75
C LEU A 271 7.63 0.72 11.69
N VAL A 272 7.68 1.25 12.91
CA VAL A 272 8.55 0.79 14.00
C VAL A 272 7.73 -0.06 14.95
N ALA A 273 7.77 -1.39 14.74
CA ALA A 273 6.95 -2.36 15.46
C ALA A 273 7.55 -3.77 15.32
N ASP A 274 7.28 -4.67 16.26
CA ASP A 274 7.64 -6.10 16.17
C ASP A 274 6.69 -6.95 17.02
N ASP A 275 5.44 -7.04 16.55
CA ASP A 275 4.36 -7.80 17.18
C ASP A 275 3.63 -8.63 16.13
N ILE A 276 3.31 -9.87 16.47
CA ILE A 276 2.61 -10.82 15.59
C ILE A 276 1.23 -10.32 15.15
N ILE A 277 0.60 -9.45 15.94
CA ILE A 277 -0.71 -8.85 15.62
C ILE A 277 -0.67 -8.11 14.28
N TYR A 278 0.48 -7.53 13.90
CA TYR A 278 0.61 -6.80 12.64
C TYR A 278 0.73 -7.71 11.41
N GLU A 279 1.11 -8.99 11.56
CA GLU A 279 1.45 -9.86 10.42
C GLU A 279 0.32 -9.99 9.40
N SER A 280 -0.91 -10.25 9.86
CA SER A 280 -2.05 -10.51 8.99
C SER A 280 -2.42 -9.27 8.17
N VAL A 281 -2.43 -8.10 8.81
CA VAL A 281 -2.72 -6.80 8.19
C VAL A 281 -1.62 -6.45 7.19
N LEU A 282 -0.36 -6.58 7.60
CA LEU A 282 0.80 -6.30 6.76
C LEU A 282 0.86 -7.22 5.54
N LYS A 283 0.52 -8.50 5.70
CA LYS A 283 0.40 -9.43 4.58
C LYS A 283 -0.65 -8.96 3.58
N GLY A 284 -1.83 -8.56 4.04
CA GLY A 284 -2.87 -7.99 3.17
C GLY A 284 -2.35 -6.79 2.36
N TYR A 285 -1.68 -5.84 3.00
CA TYR A 285 -1.09 -4.70 2.29
C TYR A 285 0.00 -5.10 1.30
N LYS A 286 0.83 -6.09 1.64
CA LYS A 286 1.85 -6.60 0.74
C LYS A 286 1.24 -7.21 -0.52
N GLU A 287 0.19 -8.01 -0.35
CA GLU A 287 -0.55 -8.63 -1.45
C GLU A 287 -1.23 -7.57 -2.33
N MET A 288 -1.65 -6.43 -1.76
CA MET A 288 -2.16 -5.26 -2.49
C MET A 288 -1.07 -4.44 -3.23
N GLY A 289 0.20 -4.85 -3.14
CA GLY A 289 1.31 -4.16 -3.78
C GLY A 289 1.77 -2.88 -3.07
N VAL A 290 1.34 -2.67 -1.82
CA VAL A 290 1.78 -1.54 -1.01
C VAL A 290 3.26 -1.72 -0.63
N GLU A 291 4.00 -0.61 -0.55
CA GLU A 291 5.32 -0.57 0.06
C GLU A 291 5.28 0.05 1.45
N ILE A 292 5.85 -0.67 2.43
CA ILE A 292 6.11 -0.22 3.80
C ILE A 292 7.57 -0.55 4.11
N ILE A 293 8.26 0.34 4.83
CA ILE A 293 9.57 0.05 5.41
C ILE A 293 9.38 -0.31 6.88
N MET A 294 9.79 -1.51 7.25
CA MET A 294 9.66 -2.00 8.62
C MET A 294 10.95 -1.72 9.41
N VAL A 295 10.83 -1.29 10.65
CA VAL A 295 11.95 -1.16 11.59
C VAL A 295 11.61 -1.99 12.82
N LEU A 296 12.30 -3.11 12.98
CA LEU A 296 11.97 -4.15 13.95
C LEU A 296 13.25 -4.83 14.45
N PHE A 297 13.18 -5.87 15.30
CA PHE A 297 14.40 -6.57 15.66
C PHE A 297 14.99 -7.37 14.48
N GLY A 298 16.31 -7.55 14.52
CA GLY A 298 17.03 -8.48 13.65
C GLY A 298 16.54 -9.94 13.78
N LYS A 299 17.01 -10.80 12.87
CA LYS A 299 16.49 -12.18 12.69
C LYS A 299 16.45 -13.04 13.97
N GLN A 300 17.33 -12.79 14.94
CA GLN A 300 17.42 -13.57 16.18
C GLN A 300 16.48 -13.08 17.29
N GLY A 301 15.86 -11.90 17.14
CA GLY A 301 15.03 -11.28 18.17
C GLY A 301 13.63 -10.90 17.71
N ARG A 302 13.27 -11.30 16.49
CA ARG A 302 12.05 -10.91 15.80
C ARG A 302 10.85 -11.75 16.21
N ASN A 303 9.70 -11.11 16.40
CA ASN A 303 8.43 -11.75 16.75
C ASN A 303 7.44 -11.82 15.59
N MET A 304 7.67 -11.09 14.49
CA MET A 304 6.79 -11.11 13.32
C MET A 304 7.49 -11.45 12.00
N PHE A 305 6.87 -12.20 11.10
CA PHE A 305 7.33 -12.39 9.73
C PHE A 305 6.78 -11.28 8.80
N VAL A 306 7.66 -10.64 8.03
CA VAL A 306 7.28 -9.57 7.10
C VAL A 306 8.00 -9.70 5.77
N ASP A 307 7.24 -9.62 4.68
CA ASP A 307 7.73 -9.62 3.29
C ASP A 307 8.09 -8.20 2.79
N PHE A 308 8.28 -7.27 3.72
CA PHE A 308 8.68 -5.90 3.47
C PHE A 308 10.20 -5.73 3.61
N ARG A 309 10.70 -4.63 3.04
CA ARG A 309 12.06 -4.18 3.37
C ARG A 309 12.10 -3.83 4.85
N TRP A 310 13.17 -4.22 5.52
CA TRP A 310 13.29 -3.99 6.96
C TRP A 310 14.68 -3.54 7.39
N GLY A 311 14.73 -2.89 8.55
CA GLY A 311 15.94 -2.49 9.27
C GLY A 311 15.88 -2.92 10.74
N ASP A 312 17.05 -3.11 11.36
CA ASP A 312 17.16 -3.48 12.77
C ASP A 312 17.09 -2.24 13.68
N ILE A 313 16.11 -2.20 14.58
CA ILE A 313 15.92 -1.08 15.51
C ILE A 313 17.11 -0.89 16.48
N ILE A 314 17.90 -1.93 16.75
CA ILE A 314 19.01 -1.84 17.72
C ILE A 314 20.05 -0.81 17.29
N TYR A 315 20.33 -0.71 15.98
CA TYR A 315 21.35 0.20 15.47
C TYR A 315 21.04 1.70 15.73
N PRO A 316 19.88 2.26 15.32
CA PRO A 316 19.55 3.64 15.62
C PRO A 316 19.40 3.90 17.13
N LEU A 317 18.95 2.91 17.91
CA LEU A 317 18.86 3.04 19.36
C LEU A 317 20.24 3.06 20.03
N GLY A 318 21.19 2.24 19.57
CA GLY A 318 22.55 2.21 20.07
C GLY A 318 23.22 3.58 19.96
N ILE A 319 23.12 4.22 18.80
CA ILE A 319 23.60 5.61 18.62
C ILE A 319 22.90 6.56 19.58
N SER A 320 21.58 6.40 19.74
CA SER A 320 20.77 7.30 20.57
C SER A 320 21.11 7.21 22.05
N ILE A 321 21.58 6.04 22.54
CA ILE A 321 22.03 5.85 23.93
C ILE A 321 23.51 6.19 24.14
N GLY A 322 24.18 6.79 23.14
CA GLY A 322 25.54 7.31 23.25
C GLY A 322 26.64 6.41 22.70
N LEU A 323 26.29 5.39 21.91
CA LEU A 323 27.30 4.59 21.20
C LEU A 323 27.80 5.30 19.94
N GLU A 324 29.09 5.16 19.70
CA GLU A 324 29.77 5.55 18.47
C GLU A 324 29.59 4.48 17.39
N HIS A 325 29.76 4.87 16.13
CA HIS A 325 29.59 3.95 15.00
C HIS A 325 30.50 2.72 15.03
N HIS A 326 31.66 2.80 15.69
CA HIS A 326 32.61 1.69 15.79
C HIS A 326 32.25 0.69 16.89
N GLU A 327 31.28 1.01 17.75
CA GLU A 327 30.83 0.19 18.88
C GLU A 327 29.57 -0.62 18.56
N LEU A 328 28.99 -0.45 17.36
CA LEU A 328 27.68 -0.97 16.93
C LEU A 328 27.75 -2.25 16.12
#